data_AF-A0A956R4M8-F1
#
_entry.id   AF-A0A956R4M8-F1
#
_cell.length_a   1.000
_cell.length_b   1.000
_cell.length_c   1.000
_cell.angle_alpha   90.00
_cell.angle_beta   90.00
_cell.angle_gamma   90.00
#
_symmetry.space_group_name_H-M   'P 1'
#
loop_
_entity.id
_entity.type
_entity.pdbx_description
1 polymer ?
#
loop_
_entity_poly.entity_id
_entity_poly.type
_entity_poly.pdbx_seq_one_letter_code
_entity_poly.pdbx_strand_id
1 'polypeptide(L)'
;MRRRPGAIERWAAASGLAASGAACADAPLDPAGSGSAGEASSGSASATALAESSGPSGPGAAPEVIDIGQDVLVLREGQSVVLTAVVVDPDDDVVSGSLHGPGTPDLYGAFTPHPSGRWRAEVSWSAVNERWPLSFTAELALPLWVRFVDAEGHEASAHTTVRAVCGGLSDTACDGECVDVQVDDEHCDGCGQACVIGPDLVGAPRSGGCDGSACQPWWSDCVRAGPAEGPPTCAEHCAALERRCVDDGCDALLGPGSVMAYADHDECMQGLAAPAAARACAEPLGERRGPTTVRCCCG
;
A
#
# COMPACT_ATOMS: atom_id res chain seq x y z
N MET A 1 78.39 -8.95 -35.92
CA MET A 1 78.88 -8.77 -34.53
C MET A 1 77.72 -9.05 -33.56
N ARG A 2 77.97 -9.94 -32.58
CA ARG A 2 77.34 -10.14 -31.23
C ARG A 2 75.79 -10.06 -31.13
N ARG A 3 75.06 -11.16 -30.88
CA ARG A 3 74.73 -11.82 -29.57
C ARG A 3 74.14 -10.82 -28.55
N ARG A 4 73.03 -11.02 -27.83
CA ARG A 4 72.18 -12.19 -27.47
C ARG A 4 70.86 -11.67 -26.79
N PRO A 5 69.87 -12.56 -26.51
CA PRO A 5 68.52 -12.27 -25.99
C PRO A 5 68.37 -12.48 -24.46
N GLY A 6 67.23 -12.08 -23.88
CA GLY A 6 66.70 -12.57 -22.58
C GLY A 6 65.20 -12.93 -22.76
N ALA A 7 64.78 -14.19 -22.62
CA ALA A 7 64.47 -14.94 -21.38
C ALA A 7 63.29 -14.28 -20.64
N ILE A 8 62.03 -14.71 -20.80
CA ILE A 8 61.35 -15.95 -20.36
C ILE A 8 61.64 -16.28 -18.89
N GLU A 9 60.68 -15.96 -18.02
CA GLU A 9 60.38 -16.75 -16.83
C GLU A 9 58.89 -17.09 -16.79
N ARG A 10 58.63 -18.40 -16.70
CA ARG A 10 57.36 -19.01 -16.34
C ARG A 10 57.33 -19.14 -14.82
N TRP A 11 56.18 -18.89 -14.20
CA TRP A 11 55.78 -19.59 -12.99
C TRP A 11 54.33 -20.05 -13.15
N ALA A 12 54.12 -21.34 -12.92
CA ALA A 12 52.86 -22.03 -12.80
C ALA A 12 52.80 -22.62 -11.39
N ALA A 13 51.64 -22.50 -10.72
CA ALA A 13 51.15 -23.26 -9.56
C ALA A 13 50.16 -22.34 -8.81
N ALA A 14 49.09 -22.78 -8.16
CA ALA A 14 48.42 -24.07 -8.02
C ALA A 14 47.03 -23.76 -7.42
N SER A 15 46.17 -24.76 -7.49
CA SER A 15 44.82 -24.83 -6.94
C SER A 15 44.71 -24.51 -5.43
N GLY A 16 43.56 -24.00 -5.02
CA GLY A 16 43.14 -23.94 -3.62
C GLY A 16 41.64 -23.73 -3.50
N LEU A 17 40.88 -24.81 -3.31
CA LEU A 17 39.56 -24.77 -2.69
C LEU A 17 39.71 -24.36 -1.23
N ALA A 18 38.91 -23.41 -0.76
CA ALA A 18 38.49 -23.32 0.64
C ALA A 18 37.11 -22.66 0.71
N ALA A 19 36.10 -23.47 1.02
CA ALA A 19 34.87 -22.99 1.61
C ALA A 19 35.14 -22.65 3.08
N SER A 20 34.65 -21.51 3.54
CA SER A 20 34.52 -21.18 4.96
C SER A 20 33.41 -20.16 5.12
N GLY A 21 32.34 -20.58 5.79
CA GLY A 21 31.26 -19.70 6.20
C GLY A 21 31.74 -18.68 7.23
N ALA A 22 31.10 -17.52 7.22
CA ALA A 22 31.19 -16.55 8.30
C ALA A 22 29.76 -16.18 8.70
N ALA A 23 29.40 -16.63 9.90
CA ALA A 23 28.28 -16.11 10.66
C ALA A 23 28.58 -14.65 11.02
N CYS A 24 27.63 -13.76 10.79
CA CYS A 24 27.61 -12.45 11.45
C CYS A 24 26.82 -12.62 12.75
N ALA A 25 27.56 -12.88 13.83
CA ALA A 25 27.08 -12.75 15.19
C ALA A 25 27.07 -11.27 15.59
N ASP A 26 26.15 -10.96 16.50
CA ASP A 26 25.96 -9.73 17.23
C ASP A 26 27.25 -9.03 17.67
N ALA A 27 27.22 -7.70 17.65
CA ALA A 27 28.12 -6.87 18.44
C ALA A 27 27.32 -5.93 19.37
N PRO A 28 27.83 -5.67 20.58
CA PRO A 28 27.08 -5.07 21.68
C PRO A 28 27.26 -3.55 21.77
N LEU A 29 26.35 -2.99 22.56
CA LEU A 29 26.17 -1.62 23.06
C LEU A 29 27.45 -0.93 23.56
N ASP A 30 27.52 0.41 23.40
CA ASP A 30 27.60 1.42 24.49
C ASP A 30 28.08 2.82 23.97
N PRO A 31 28.02 3.94 24.74
CA PRO A 31 26.87 4.85 24.78
C PRO A 31 27.29 6.34 24.62
N ALA A 32 26.33 7.24 24.91
CA ALA A 32 26.51 8.67 25.22
C ALA A 32 26.66 9.65 24.03
N GLY A 33 25.53 10.27 23.68
CA GLY A 33 25.46 11.49 22.88
C GLY A 33 24.30 12.37 23.33
N SER A 34 24.59 13.22 24.32
CA SER A 34 23.69 14.26 24.85
C SER A 34 23.36 15.29 23.78
N GLY A 35 22.07 15.50 23.50
CA GLY A 35 21.57 16.56 22.63
C GLY A 35 20.12 16.89 22.96
N SER A 36 19.92 17.94 23.76
CA SER A 36 18.62 18.51 24.11
C SER A 36 18.17 19.53 23.06
N ALA A 37 16.98 19.31 22.49
CA ALA A 37 15.99 20.28 22.00
C ALA A 37 14.86 19.41 21.42
N GLY A 38 13.68 19.26 22.01
CA GLY A 38 12.82 20.31 22.53
C GLY A 38 11.81 20.68 21.46
N GLU A 39 10.87 19.78 21.13
CA GLU A 39 9.70 20.10 20.31
C GLU A 39 8.50 19.27 20.73
N ALA A 40 7.34 19.91 20.69
CA ALA A 40 6.20 19.69 21.56
C ALA A 40 5.43 18.39 21.25
N SER A 41 5.21 17.61 22.31
CA SER A 41 4.20 16.56 22.36
C SER A 41 2.81 17.20 22.39
N SER A 42 2.17 17.30 21.23
CA SER A 42 0.73 17.58 21.14
C SER A 42 -0.03 16.34 21.59
N GLY A 43 -0.27 16.24 22.90
CA GLY A 43 -1.25 15.30 23.44
C GLY A 43 -2.63 15.68 22.94
N SER A 44 -3.14 14.92 21.96
CA SER A 44 -4.57 14.91 21.65
C SER A 44 -5.30 14.35 22.86
N ALA A 45 -5.74 15.25 23.72
CA ALA A 45 -6.77 14.95 24.69
C ALA A 45 -8.01 14.50 23.92
N SER A 46 -8.39 13.23 24.06
CA SER A 46 -9.76 12.80 23.81
C SER A 46 -10.65 13.73 24.60
N ALA A 47 -11.38 14.59 23.89
CA ALA A 47 -12.38 15.44 24.48
C ALA A 47 -13.50 14.53 24.96
N THR A 48 -13.41 14.09 26.22
CA THR A 48 -14.56 13.66 26.98
C THR A 48 -15.46 14.88 27.06
N ALA A 49 -16.46 14.95 26.18
CA ALA A 49 -17.52 15.93 26.30
C ALA A 49 -18.26 15.62 27.60
N LEU A 50 -17.85 16.31 28.68
CA LEU A 50 -18.58 16.32 29.94
C LEU A 50 -19.91 17.03 29.65
N ALA A 51 -20.97 16.24 29.47
CA ALA A 51 -22.32 16.76 29.46
C ALA A 51 -22.61 17.34 30.85
N GLU A 52 -22.60 18.67 30.99
CA GLU A 52 -23.17 19.35 32.15
C GLU A 52 -24.70 19.19 32.10
N SER A 53 -25.22 18.10 32.66
CA SER A 53 -26.65 17.94 32.92
C SER A 53 -26.88 18.02 34.43
N SER A 54 -27.13 19.25 34.91
CA SER A 54 -27.43 19.54 36.33
C SER A 54 -28.85 20.07 36.45
N GLY A 55 -29.84 19.22 36.15
CA GLY A 55 -31.25 19.46 36.43
C GLY A 55 -31.78 18.37 37.36
N PRO A 56 -32.60 18.69 38.37
CA PRO A 56 -33.15 17.69 39.27
C PRO A 56 -33.98 16.66 38.49
N SER A 57 -33.68 15.39 38.69
CA SER A 57 -34.40 14.23 38.16
C SER A 57 -35.84 14.25 38.66
N GLY A 58 -36.73 14.85 37.88
CA GLY A 58 -38.17 14.61 38.01
C GLY A 58 -38.50 13.20 37.52
N PRO A 59 -39.64 12.62 37.92
CA PRO A 59 -40.16 11.42 37.27
C PRO A 59 -40.33 11.67 35.76
N GLY A 60 -39.84 10.75 34.93
CA GLY A 60 -39.73 10.94 33.47
C GLY A 60 -38.48 11.72 33.06
N ALA A 61 -37.34 11.44 33.69
CA ALA A 61 -36.06 12.01 33.28
C ALA A 61 -35.44 11.13 32.17
N ALA A 62 -34.84 11.78 31.17
CA ALA A 62 -34.27 11.08 30.02
C ALA A 62 -33.15 10.11 30.40
N PRO A 63 -32.94 9.04 29.60
CA PRO A 63 -31.82 8.14 29.81
C PRO A 63 -30.48 8.88 29.68
N GLU A 64 -29.42 8.31 30.25
CA GLU A 64 -28.06 8.82 30.19
C GLU A 64 -27.10 7.71 29.75
N VAL A 65 -26.27 8.00 28.74
CA VAL A 65 -25.18 7.11 28.32
C VAL A 65 -23.96 7.41 29.18
N ILE A 66 -23.67 6.53 30.14
CA ILE A 66 -22.55 6.69 31.08
C ILE A 66 -21.22 6.36 30.40
N ASP A 67 -21.20 5.30 29.61
CA ASP A 67 -20.00 4.81 28.95
C ASP A 67 -20.35 4.06 27.66
N ILE A 68 -19.45 4.14 26.68
CA ILE A 68 -19.42 3.25 25.53
C ILE A 68 -18.04 2.62 25.61
N GLY A 69 -17.92 1.37 26.06
CA GLY A 69 -16.63 0.76 26.35
C GLY A 69 -15.68 0.77 25.15
N GLN A 70 -14.44 1.26 25.35
CA GLN A 70 -13.42 1.42 24.29
C GLN A 70 -12.04 1.01 24.82
N ASP A 71 -11.63 -0.24 24.58
CA ASP A 71 -10.23 -0.70 24.79
C ASP A 71 -9.41 -0.64 23.48
N VAL A 72 -9.87 0.11 22.47
CA VAL A 72 -9.45 0.13 21.05
C VAL A 72 -10.24 -0.86 20.19
N LEU A 73 -11.29 -0.33 19.56
CA LEU A 73 -12.07 -1.01 18.52
C LEU A 73 -11.32 -0.88 17.19
N VAL A 74 -10.35 -1.77 16.96
CA VAL A 74 -9.72 -1.93 15.65
C VAL A 74 -10.64 -2.78 14.79
N LEU A 75 -11.15 -2.22 13.69
CA LEU A 75 -11.92 -2.94 12.69
C LEU A 75 -11.00 -3.26 11.51
N ARG A 76 -10.73 -4.55 11.28
CA ARG A 76 -10.02 -5.03 10.10
C ARG A 76 -11.01 -5.63 9.12
N GLU A 77 -10.58 -5.84 7.89
CA GLU A 77 -11.38 -6.53 6.90
C GLU A 77 -11.84 -7.92 7.40
N GLY A 78 -13.10 -8.24 7.08
CA GLY A 78 -13.74 -9.50 7.47
C GLY A 78 -14.02 -9.61 8.98
N GLN A 79 -13.61 -8.63 9.78
CA GLN A 79 -13.87 -8.61 11.22
C GLN A 79 -15.16 -7.86 11.55
N SER A 80 -15.64 -8.11 12.77
CA SER A 80 -16.65 -7.31 13.42
C SER A 80 -16.12 -6.80 14.75
N VAL A 81 -16.58 -5.62 15.15
CA VAL A 81 -16.35 -5.09 16.50
C VAL A 81 -17.67 -5.04 17.26
N VAL A 82 -17.61 -5.41 18.54
CA VAL A 82 -18.76 -5.36 19.45
C VAL A 82 -18.67 -4.10 20.30
N LEU A 83 -19.62 -3.20 20.13
CA LEU A 83 -19.78 -2.03 20.98
C LEU A 83 -20.63 -2.39 22.19
N THR A 84 -20.17 -2.02 23.38
CA THR A 84 -20.93 -2.16 24.62
C THR A 84 -21.21 -0.79 25.21
N ALA A 85 -22.47 -0.44 25.40
CA ALA A 85 -22.87 0.78 26.08
C ALA A 85 -23.39 0.46 27.50
N VAL A 86 -23.11 1.35 28.45
CA VAL A 86 -23.72 1.37 29.78
C VAL A 86 -24.68 2.56 29.79
N VAL A 87 -25.96 2.25 29.95
CA VAL A 87 -27.03 3.26 29.97
C VAL A 87 -27.71 3.19 31.32
N VAL A 88 -27.91 4.33 31.95
CA VAL A 88 -28.72 4.45 33.15
C VAL A 88 -29.96 5.25 32.81
N ASP A 89 -31.08 4.81 33.38
CA ASP A 89 -32.34 5.51 33.27
C ASP A 89 -32.96 5.59 34.67
N PRO A 90 -33.46 6.75 35.13
CA PRO A 90 -34.03 6.89 36.46
C PRO A 90 -35.24 5.98 36.74
N ASP A 91 -36.00 5.65 35.71
CA ASP A 91 -37.20 4.82 35.76
C ASP A 91 -36.97 3.38 35.25
N ASP A 92 -35.75 3.10 34.73
CA ASP A 92 -35.24 1.79 34.24
C ASP A 92 -36.06 1.18 33.10
N ASP A 93 -36.50 2.03 32.17
CA ASP A 93 -37.44 1.64 31.10
C ASP A 93 -36.94 1.96 29.68
N VAL A 94 -35.61 1.94 29.47
CA VAL A 94 -35.01 2.04 28.13
C VAL A 94 -35.57 0.97 27.20
N VAL A 95 -36.30 1.38 26.16
CA VAL A 95 -37.01 0.47 25.24
C VAL A 95 -36.21 0.14 23.99
N SER A 96 -35.30 1.02 23.56
CA SER A 96 -34.54 0.81 22.33
C SER A 96 -33.17 1.46 22.35
N GLY A 97 -32.25 0.86 21.60
CA GLY A 97 -30.93 1.41 21.31
C GLY A 97 -30.56 1.16 19.86
N SER A 98 -29.86 2.11 19.25
CA SER A 98 -29.46 2.05 17.84
C SER A 98 -28.03 2.54 17.66
N LEU A 99 -27.29 1.86 16.78
CA LEU A 99 -25.93 2.22 16.37
C LEU A 99 -25.99 2.93 15.03
N HIS A 100 -25.43 4.12 15.01
CA HIS A 100 -25.36 4.97 13.84
C HIS A 100 -23.91 5.29 13.50
N GLY A 101 -23.70 5.71 12.27
CA GLY A 101 -22.41 6.22 11.84
C GLY A 101 -22.52 6.96 10.51
N PRO A 102 -21.40 7.21 9.86
CA PRO A 102 -21.35 8.02 8.66
C PRO A 102 -21.91 7.25 7.46
N GLY A 103 -22.47 8.00 6.51
CA GLY A 103 -23.10 7.46 5.31
C GLY A 103 -24.62 7.59 5.32
N THR A 104 -25.26 7.08 4.25
CA THR A 104 -26.71 7.06 4.11
C THR A 104 -27.13 5.69 3.56
N PRO A 105 -27.94 4.89 4.28
CA PRO A 105 -28.47 5.19 5.62
C PRO A 105 -27.39 5.16 6.70
N ASP A 106 -27.57 5.95 7.76
CA ASP A 106 -26.67 6.08 8.91
C ASP A 106 -26.81 4.93 9.91
N LEU A 107 -27.87 4.12 9.82
CA LEU A 107 -28.16 3.01 10.74
C LEU A 107 -27.37 1.74 10.40
N TYR A 108 -26.56 1.28 11.37
CA TYR A 108 -25.80 0.03 11.30
C TYR A 108 -26.52 -1.16 11.95
N GLY A 109 -27.30 -0.91 13.00
CA GLY A 109 -28.03 -1.97 13.69
C GLY A 109 -28.66 -1.52 15.00
N ALA A 110 -29.43 -2.43 15.61
CA ALA A 110 -30.00 -2.22 16.93
C ALA A 110 -29.06 -2.73 18.03
N PHE A 111 -29.03 -2.04 19.15
CA PHE A 111 -28.46 -2.59 20.37
C PHE A 111 -29.42 -3.61 20.97
N THR A 112 -28.85 -4.69 21.51
CA THR A 112 -29.56 -5.72 22.24
C THR A 112 -29.28 -5.57 23.74
N PRO A 113 -30.30 -5.65 24.61
CA PRO A 113 -30.08 -5.60 26.05
C PRO A 113 -29.29 -6.83 26.50
N HIS A 114 -28.32 -6.60 27.37
CA HIS A 114 -27.45 -7.60 27.97
C HIS A 114 -27.58 -7.50 29.50
N PRO A 115 -27.38 -8.60 30.27
CA PRO A 115 -27.36 -8.53 31.72
C PRO A 115 -26.50 -7.39 32.26
N SER A 116 -26.91 -6.84 33.40
CA SER A 116 -26.23 -5.77 34.15
C SER A 116 -26.35 -4.35 33.57
N GLY A 117 -27.48 -4.00 32.94
CA GLY A 117 -27.71 -2.65 32.40
C GLY A 117 -26.80 -2.31 31.21
N ARG A 118 -26.31 -3.34 30.50
CA ARG A 118 -25.41 -3.20 29.36
C ARG A 118 -26.18 -3.43 28.08
N TRP A 119 -25.76 -2.75 27.02
CA TRP A 119 -26.33 -2.89 25.70
C TRP A 119 -25.23 -3.26 24.72
N ARG A 120 -25.49 -4.20 23.80
CA ARG A 120 -24.50 -4.65 22.80
C ARG A 120 -24.99 -4.47 21.37
N ALA A 121 -24.14 -3.93 20.52
CA ALA A 121 -24.31 -3.93 19.07
C ALA A 121 -23.02 -4.45 18.42
N GLU A 122 -23.16 -5.12 17.29
CA GLU A 122 -22.05 -5.58 16.47
C GLU A 122 -22.05 -4.79 15.17
N VAL A 123 -20.88 -4.32 14.74
CA VAL A 123 -20.68 -3.71 13.42
C VAL A 123 -19.54 -4.43 12.71
N SER A 124 -19.83 -4.94 11.52
CA SER A 124 -18.87 -5.62 10.66
C SER A 124 -18.23 -4.67 9.68
N TRP A 125 -17.00 -4.97 9.26
CA TRP A 125 -16.31 -4.24 8.20
C TRP A 125 -17.17 -4.11 6.94
N SER A 126 -17.77 -5.22 6.49
CA SER A 126 -18.62 -5.23 5.30
C SER A 126 -19.83 -4.32 5.42
N ALA A 127 -20.45 -4.25 6.61
CA ALA A 127 -21.59 -3.35 6.84
C ALA A 127 -21.19 -1.87 6.76
N VAL A 128 -19.99 -1.52 7.26
CA VAL A 128 -19.39 -0.18 7.12
C VAL A 128 -19.09 0.10 5.65
N ASN A 129 -18.33 -0.76 4.98
CA ASN A 129 -17.91 -0.54 3.60
C ASN A 129 -19.08 -0.43 2.60
N GLU A 130 -20.17 -1.18 2.82
CA GLU A 130 -21.38 -1.11 2.00
C GLU A 130 -22.06 0.27 2.06
N ARG A 131 -22.06 0.91 3.24
CA ARG A 131 -22.72 2.22 3.46
C ARG A 131 -21.79 3.40 3.26
N TRP A 132 -20.50 3.18 3.53
CA TRP A 132 -19.45 4.17 3.42
C TRP A 132 -18.18 3.47 2.90
N PRO A 133 -17.93 3.53 1.58
CA PRO A 133 -16.75 2.91 0.97
C PRO A 133 -15.47 3.36 1.68
N LEU A 134 -14.74 2.38 2.22
CA LEU A 134 -13.54 2.61 3.01
C LEU A 134 -12.34 2.76 2.07
N SER A 135 -11.71 3.94 2.07
CA SER A 135 -10.47 4.19 1.33
C SER A 135 -9.48 4.94 2.23
N PHE A 136 -8.35 4.30 2.53
CA PHE A 136 -7.28 4.86 3.36
C PHE A 136 -5.98 4.09 3.16
N THR A 137 -4.83 4.74 3.40
CA THR A 137 -3.49 4.14 3.22
C THR A 137 -2.98 3.40 4.46
N ALA A 138 -3.36 3.85 5.66
CA ALA A 138 -2.86 3.25 6.92
C ALA A 138 -4.01 2.98 7.91
N GLU A 139 -4.74 4.03 8.28
CA GLU A 139 -5.89 3.93 9.17
C GLU A 139 -6.94 4.98 8.83
N LEU A 140 -8.19 4.68 9.19
CA LEU A 140 -9.31 5.62 9.11
C LEU A 140 -10.08 5.61 10.43
N ALA A 141 -10.29 6.80 10.99
CA ALA A 141 -11.16 6.98 12.14
C ALA A 141 -12.63 7.01 11.69
N LEU A 142 -13.42 6.03 12.11
CA LEU A 142 -14.84 5.89 11.84
C LEU A 142 -15.65 6.52 12.99
N PRO A 143 -16.24 7.72 12.84
CA PRO A 143 -17.04 8.35 13.87
C PRO A 143 -18.40 7.67 13.98
N LEU A 144 -18.67 6.95 15.07
CA LEU A 144 -19.97 6.33 15.32
C LEU A 144 -20.71 7.10 16.42
N TRP A 145 -22.03 6.99 16.45
CA TRP A 145 -22.83 7.47 17.58
C TRP A 145 -23.94 6.49 17.92
N VAL A 146 -24.33 6.48 19.18
CA VAL A 146 -25.41 5.64 19.70
C VAL A 146 -26.59 6.52 20.09
N ARG A 147 -27.81 5.99 19.95
CA ARG A 147 -29.04 6.64 20.38
C ARG A 147 -29.91 5.65 21.14
N PHE A 148 -30.29 6.01 22.36
CA PHE A 148 -31.20 5.26 23.22
C PHE A 148 -32.48 6.05 23.46
N VAL A 149 -33.60 5.35 23.58
CA VAL A 149 -34.93 5.92 23.80
C VAL A 149 -35.63 5.15 24.92
N ASP A 150 -36.26 5.86 25.85
CA ASP A 150 -37.07 5.31 26.95
C ASP A 150 -38.55 5.09 26.56
N ALA A 151 -39.39 4.66 27.51
CA ALA A 151 -40.80 4.37 27.25
C ALA A 151 -41.65 5.64 26.97
N GLU A 152 -41.23 6.78 27.52
CA GLU A 152 -41.85 8.10 27.34
C GLU A 152 -41.38 8.82 26.06
N GLY A 153 -40.33 8.32 25.41
CA GLY A 153 -39.76 8.86 24.18
C GLY A 153 -38.66 9.90 24.40
N HIS A 154 -38.09 10.01 25.60
CA HIS A 154 -36.88 10.80 25.81
C HIS A 154 -35.65 10.06 25.27
N GLU A 155 -34.61 10.83 24.96
CA GLU A 155 -33.47 10.31 24.21
C GLU A 155 -32.13 10.64 24.86
N ALA A 156 -31.23 9.67 24.78
CA ALA A 156 -29.82 9.81 25.12
C ALA A 156 -28.95 9.51 23.90
N SER A 157 -27.85 10.24 23.72
CA SER A 157 -26.88 9.94 22.66
C SER A 157 -25.45 10.18 23.11
N ALA A 158 -24.53 9.46 22.49
CA ALA A 158 -23.10 9.61 22.73
C ALA A 158 -22.29 9.19 21.49
N HIS A 159 -21.10 9.77 21.33
CA HIS A 159 -20.19 9.52 20.22
C HIS A 159 -19.06 8.56 20.62
N THR A 160 -18.58 7.79 19.65
CA THR A 160 -17.39 6.93 19.78
C THR A 160 -16.64 6.89 18.46
N THR A 161 -15.43 6.31 18.44
CA THR A 161 -14.62 6.19 17.24
C THR A 161 -14.06 4.77 17.13
N VAL A 162 -14.29 4.14 15.99
CA VAL A 162 -13.68 2.85 15.62
C VAL A 162 -12.54 3.12 14.65
N ARG A 163 -11.38 2.49 14.83
CA ARG A 163 -10.27 2.62 13.88
C ARG A 163 -10.34 1.51 12.87
N ALA A 164 -10.65 1.84 11.61
CA ALA A 164 -10.46 0.91 10.51
C ALA A 164 -8.98 0.86 10.15
N VAL A 165 -8.41 -0.34 10.05
CA VAL A 165 -7.02 -0.53 9.63
C VAL A 165 -6.94 -1.70 8.66
N CYS A 166 -5.99 -1.60 7.74
CA CYS A 166 -5.58 -2.71 6.91
C CYS A 166 -4.45 -3.49 7.58
N GLY A 167 -4.16 -4.66 7.04
CA GLY A 167 -3.38 -5.69 7.70
C GLY A 167 -1.87 -5.48 7.87
N GLY A 168 -1.20 -4.43 7.40
CA GLY A 168 0.28 -4.41 7.40
C GLY A 168 0.86 -3.27 6.57
N LEU A 169 2.16 -3.33 6.24
CA LEU A 169 2.82 -2.39 5.31
C LEU A 169 2.45 -2.63 3.84
N SER A 170 1.81 -3.78 3.59
CA SER A 170 1.53 -4.37 2.29
C SER A 170 0.04 -4.72 2.18
N ASP A 171 -0.83 -3.93 2.82
CA ASP A 171 -2.28 -4.15 2.83
C ASP A 171 -2.96 -2.78 2.80
N THR A 172 -3.47 -2.36 1.65
CA THR A 172 -4.27 -1.14 1.46
C THR A 172 -5.73 -1.53 1.26
N ALA A 173 -6.69 -0.81 1.86
CA ALA A 173 -8.12 -1.07 1.63
C ALA A 173 -8.53 -0.50 0.28
N CYS A 174 -8.81 -1.39 -0.67
CA CYS A 174 -9.31 -1.09 -2.00
C CYS A 174 -10.70 -1.71 -2.17
N ASP A 175 -11.70 -0.83 -2.22
CA ASP A 175 -13.13 -1.20 -2.31
C ASP A 175 -13.61 -2.18 -1.22
N GLY A 176 -12.94 -2.14 -0.06
CA GLY A 176 -13.21 -3.00 1.08
C GLY A 176 -12.35 -4.25 1.16
N GLU A 177 -11.45 -4.47 0.20
CA GLU A 177 -10.48 -5.56 0.19
C GLU A 177 -9.08 -5.04 0.55
N CYS A 178 -8.36 -5.72 1.43
CA CYS A 178 -6.97 -5.44 1.75
C CYS A 178 -6.12 -6.05 0.65
N VAL A 179 -5.60 -5.18 -0.22
CA VAL A 179 -4.74 -5.59 -1.32
C VAL A 179 -3.31 -5.17 -1.02
N ASP A 180 -2.39 -6.04 -1.40
CA ASP A 180 -0.98 -5.69 -1.36
C ASP A 180 -0.63 -4.88 -2.59
N VAL A 181 -0.68 -3.55 -2.45
CA VAL A 181 -0.31 -2.62 -3.53
C VAL A 181 1.15 -2.74 -3.98
N GLN A 182 1.93 -3.62 -3.34
CA GLN A 182 3.30 -3.95 -3.74
C GLN A 182 3.40 -5.16 -4.66
N VAL A 183 2.40 -6.05 -4.70
CA VAL A 183 2.42 -7.28 -5.52
C VAL A 183 1.11 -7.58 -6.25
N ASP A 184 0.06 -6.80 -6.01
CA ASP A 184 -1.22 -6.94 -6.68
C ASP A 184 -1.23 -6.18 -8.02
N ASP A 185 -1.35 -6.92 -9.12
CA ASP A 185 -1.34 -6.40 -10.48
C ASP A 185 -2.53 -5.49 -10.80
N GLU A 186 -3.64 -5.56 -10.05
CA GLU A 186 -4.84 -4.72 -10.21
C GLU A 186 -4.80 -3.49 -9.28
N HIS A 187 -3.88 -3.48 -8.30
CA HIS A 187 -3.76 -2.44 -7.27
C HIS A 187 -2.31 -1.94 -7.07
N CYS A 188 -1.52 -2.04 -8.12
CA CYS A 188 -0.10 -1.75 -8.21
C CYS A 188 0.20 -0.26 -7.99
N ASP A 189 0.90 0.08 -6.90
CA ASP A 189 1.12 1.47 -6.44
C ASP A 189 -0.16 2.19 -5.91
N GLY A 190 -1.29 1.49 -5.82
CA GLY A 190 -2.53 2.04 -5.24
C GLY A 190 -3.82 1.36 -5.70
N CYS A 191 -4.93 1.66 -5.04
CA CYS A 191 -6.22 1.02 -5.35
C CYS A 191 -6.72 1.26 -6.77
N GLY A 192 -7.09 0.18 -7.47
CA GLY A 192 -7.60 0.23 -8.85
C GLY A 192 -6.54 0.64 -9.87
N GLN A 193 -5.29 0.78 -9.44
CA GLN A 193 -4.17 1.09 -10.29
C GLN A 193 -3.63 -0.23 -10.84
N ALA A 194 -4.28 -0.75 -11.88
CA ALA A 194 -3.72 -1.92 -12.55
C ALA A 194 -2.32 -1.57 -13.10
N CYS A 195 -1.37 -2.49 -12.96
CA CYS A 195 -0.09 -2.36 -13.61
C CYS A 195 -0.34 -2.45 -15.13
N VAL A 196 -0.51 -1.33 -15.84
CA VAL A 196 -0.72 -1.33 -17.29
C VAL A 196 0.59 -0.98 -18.00
N ILE A 197 1.17 -1.94 -18.73
CA ILE A 197 2.39 -1.71 -19.52
C ILE A 197 2.01 -1.10 -20.88
N GLY A 198 1.60 0.17 -20.85
CA GLY A 198 1.27 0.98 -22.03
C GLY A 198 0.04 0.53 -22.83
N PRO A 199 -0.51 1.40 -23.69
CA PRO A 199 -1.51 0.98 -24.67
C PRO A 199 -0.82 0.09 -25.70
N ASP A 200 -1.34 -1.12 -25.89
CA ASP A 200 -0.95 -1.94 -27.04
C ASP A 200 -1.20 -1.16 -28.34
N LEU A 201 -0.41 -1.40 -29.39
CA LEU A 201 -0.63 -0.80 -30.72
C LEU A 201 -2.02 -1.16 -31.29
N VAL A 202 -2.73 -2.09 -30.65
CA VAL A 202 -4.08 -2.56 -30.98
C VAL A 202 -5.14 -2.13 -29.95
N GLY A 203 -4.81 -1.29 -28.98
CA GLY A 203 -5.77 -0.67 -28.05
C GLY A 203 -6.25 -1.54 -26.89
N ALA A 204 -5.61 -2.68 -26.61
CA ALA A 204 -5.86 -3.46 -25.41
C ALA A 204 -4.86 -3.08 -24.31
N PRO A 205 -5.28 -2.76 -23.07
CA PRO A 205 -4.36 -2.62 -21.95
C PRO A 205 -3.78 -3.99 -21.59
N ARG A 206 -2.48 -4.06 -21.31
CA ARG A 206 -1.84 -5.28 -20.81
C ARG A 206 -1.46 -5.13 -19.36
N SER A 207 -1.75 -6.15 -18.57
CA SER A 207 -1.30 -6.27 -17.19
C SER A 207 0.20 -6.61 -17.16
N GLY A 208 0.99 -5.75 -16.52
CA GLY A 208 2.28 -6.10 -15.94
C GLY A 208 2.09 -6.71 -14.56
N GLY A 209 3.16 -7.29 -14.02
CA GLY A 209 3.27 -7.71 -12.63
C GLY A 209 3.55 -6.53 -11.70
N CYS A 210 3.04 -6.53 -10.48
CA CYS A 210 3.46 -5.58 -9.45
C CYS A 210 4.64 -6.16 -8.67
N ASP A 211 5.73 -5.40 -8.55
CA ASP A 211 6.86 -5.75 -7.69
C ASP A 211 7.37 -4.50 -6.96
N GLY A 212 7.21 -4.49 -5.64
CA GLY A 212 7.65 -3.39 -4.78
C GLY A 212 6.96 -2.07 -5.09
N SER A 213 5.66 -2.12 -5.40
CA SER A 213 4.82 -0.97 -5.79
C SER A 213 5.21 -0.36 -7.14
N ALA A 214 5.89 -1.13 -8.00
CA ALA A 214 6.20 -0.71 -9.36
C ALA A 214 5.71 -1.77 -10.36
N CYS A 215 5.11 -1.33 -11.46
CA CYS A 215 4.79 -2.23 -12.57
C CYS A 215 6.07 -2.79 -13.19
N GLN A 216 6.16 -4.11 -13.29
CA GLN A 216 7.24 -4.86 -13.91
C GLN A 216 6.69 -5.91 -14.91
N PRO A 217 7.42 -6.21 -16.00
CA PRO A 217 8.49 -5.39 -16.50
C PRO A 217 7.91 -4.12 -17.15
N TRP A 218 8.67 -3.03 -17.19
CA TRP A 218 8.25 -1.78 -17.83
C TRP A 218 9.23 -1.38 -18.92
N TRP A 219 8.73 -0.62 -19.89
CA TRP A 219 9.58 -0.01 -20.90
C TRP A 219 10.30 1.20 -20.30
N SER A 220 11.63 1.15 -20.27
CA SER A 220 12.50 2.26 -19.85
C SER A 220 12.12 3.59 -20.54
N ASP A 221 12.61 4.71 -20.02
CA ASP A 221 12.58 5.97 -20.77
C ASP A 221 13.27 5.83 -22.14
N CYS A 222 13.00 6.78 -23.04
CA CYS A 222 13.59 6.84 -24.36
C CYS A 222 15.10 7.13 -24.30
N VAL A 223 15.92 6.12 -24.58
CA VAL A 223 17.39 6.22 -24.56
C VAL A 223 17.92 6.35 -25.98
N ARG A 224 18.84 7.29 -26.21
CA ARG A 224 19.57 7.34 -27.49
C ARG A 224 20.62 6.24 -27.51
N ALA A 225 20.47 5.27 -28.40
CA ALA A 225 21.48 4.26 -28.65
C ALA A 225 22.55 4.79 -29.61
N GLY A 226 23.80 4.80 -29.16
CA GLY A 226 24.94 5.21 -29.96
C GLY A 226 26.25 5.10 -29.18
N PRO A 227 27.39 4.97 -29.89
CA PRO A 227 28.69 4.68 -29.27
C PRO A 227 29.24 5.78 -28.34
N ALA A 228 28.62 6.96 -28.32
CA ALA A 228 29.09 8.11 -27.56
C ALA A 228 28.18 8.53 -26.38
N GLU A 229 26.90 8.14 -26.37
CA GLU A 229 25.90 8.77 -25.48
C GLU A 229 24.95 7.79 -24.77
N GLY A 230 25.03 6.48 -25.04
CA GLY A 230 24.07 5.51 -24.50
C GLY A 230 24.70 4.22 -23.96
N PRO A 231 23.94 3.44 -23.18
CA PRO A 231 24.36 2.10 -22.76
C PRO A 231 24.52 1.23 -24.01
N PRO A 232 25.57 0.40 -24.08
CA PRO A 232 25.81 -0.43 -25.24
C PRO A 232 24.79 -1.57 -25.36
N THR A 233 24.07 -1.95 -24.30
CA THR A 233 23.06 -3.01 -24.29
C THR A 233 21.88 -2.65 -23.38
N CYS A 234 20.72 -3.29 -23.57
CA CYS A 234 19.60 -3.12 -22.63
C CYS A 234 19.86 -3.74 -21.27
N ALA A 235 20.66 -4.82 -21.20
CA ALA A 235 21.12 -5.37 -19.93
C ALA A 235 21.88 -4.32 -19.09
N GLU A 236 22.78 -3.56 -19.72
CA GLU A 236 23.53 -2.50 -19.04
C GLU A 236 22.64 -1.31 -18.68
N HIS A 237 21.68 -0.95 -19.54
CA HIS A 237 20.72 0.11 -19.23
C HIS A 237 19.87 -0.23 -18.01
N CYS A 238 19.24 -1.41 -18.00
CA CYS A 238 18.40 -1.83 -16.89
C CYS A 238 19.21 -2.00 -15.61
N ALA A 239 20.45 -2.50 -15.70
CA ALA A 239 21.34 -2.60 -14.53
C ALA A 239 21.66 -1.23 -13.91
N ALA A 240 21.79 -0.17 -14.71
CA ALA A 240 21.98 1.20 -14.22
C ALA A 240 20.75 1.76 -13.49
N LEU A 241 19.56 1.18 -13.73
CA LEU A 241 18.32 1.46 -13.00
C LEU A 241 18.10 0.52 -11.81
N GLU A 242 19.11 -0.28 -11.45
CA GLU A 242 19.03 -1.33 -10.42
C GLU A 242 17.98 -2.42 -10.75
N ARG A 243 17.74 -2.67 -12.05
CA ARG A 243 16.81 -3.68 -12.56
C ARG A 243 17.51 -4.69 -13.47
N ARG A 244 16.84 -5.77 -13.83
CA ARG A 244 17.31 -6.73 -14.83
C ARG A 244 16.60 -6.46 -16.15
N CYS A 245 17.24 -6.78 -17.25
CA CYS A 245 16.57 -6.77 -18.54
C CYS A 245 15.83 -8.11 -18.71
N VAL A 246 14.61 -8.09 -19.27
CA VAL A 246 13.78 -9.29 -19.45
C VAL A 246 13.93 -9.82 -20.88
N ASP A 247 14.53 -11.01 -21.03
CA ASP A 247 14.92 -11.60 -22.32
C ASP A 247 13.74 -12.02 -23.24
N ASP A 248 12.50 -11.99 -22.73
CA ASP A 248 11.26 -12.20 -23.52
C ASP A 248 10.36 -10.95 -23.54
N GLY A 249 10.95 -9.79 -23.23
CA GLY A 249 10.33 -8.50 -23.44
C GLY A 249 9.16 -8.15 -22.52
N CYS A 250 8.61 -6.98 -22.79
CA CYS A 250 7.44 -6.42 -22.11
C CYS A 250 6.18 -6.66 -22.97
N ASP A 251 6.35 -7.38 -24.09
CA ASP A 251 5.32 -7.57 -25.10
C ASP A 251 5.39 -8.98 -25.72
N ALA A 252 4.44 -9.85 -25.36
CA ALA A 252 4.34 -11.19 -25.94
C ALA A 252 3.76 -11.24 -27.38
N LEU A 253 3.09 -10.17 -27.87
CA LEU A 253 2.47 -10.16 -29.20
C LEU A 253 3.38 -9.59 -30.30
N LEU A 254 4.28 -8.65 -29.97
CA LEU A 254 5.29 -8.14 -30.91
C LEU A 254 6.49 -9.09 -31.07
N GLY A 255 6.47 -10.22 -30.34
CA GLY A 255 7.54 -11.21 -30.27
C GLY A 255 8.42 -11.00 -29.04
N PRO A 256 9.28 -11.98 -28.70
CA PRO A 256 10.07 -12.03 -27.46
C PRO A 256 11.20 -10.96 -27.42
N GLY A 257 10.87 -9.69 -27.59
CA GLY A 257 11.83 -8.61 -27.77
C GLY A 257 12.03 -7.80 -26.50
N SER A 258 13.26 -7.76 -25.99
CA SER A 258 13.65 -6.92 -24.85
C SER A 258 13.88 -5.45 -25.19
N VAL A 259 13.80 -5.08 -26.48
CA VAL A 259 14.18 -3.77 -27.02
C VAL A 259 13.10 -3.29 -27.99
N MET A 260 12.59 -2.09 -27.77
CA MET A 260 11.78 -1.36 -28.76
C MET A 260 12.63 -0.25 -29.37
N ALA A 261 12.70 -0.17 -30.70
CA ALA A 261 13.51 0.83 -31.40
C ALA A 261 12.63 1.78 -32.20
N TYR A 262 13.03 3.05 -32.23
CA TYR A 262 12.34 4.17 -32.86
C TYR A 262 13.29 4.91 -33.80
N ALA A 263 12.76 5.57 -34.82
CA ALA A 263 13.60 6.31 -35.77
C ALA A 263 14.25 7.53 -35.11
N ASP A 264 13.54 8.17 -34.17
CA ASP A 264 14.04 9.28 -33.38
C ASP A 264 13.39 9.33 -31.97
N HIS A 265 13.75 10.36 -31.20
CA HIS A 265 13.31 10.53 -29.82
C HIS A 265 11.85 10.98 -29.73
N ASP A 266 11.36 11.76 -30.70
CA ASP A 266 10.00 12.27 -30.69
C ASP A 266 9.01 11.14 -30.99
N GLU A 267 9.34 10.24 -31.92
CA GLU A 267 8.57 9.00 -32.17
C GLU A 267 8.53 8.10 -30.94
N CYS A 268 9.64 8.01 -30.21
CA CYS A 268 9.73 7.25 -28.97
C CYS A 268 8.79 7.79 -27.88
N MET A 269 8.80 9.11 -27.67
CA MET A 269 7.92 9.76 -26.70
C MET A 269 6.44 9.66 -27.07
N GLN A 270 6.13 9.57 -28.38
CA GLN A 270 4.76 9.41 -28.87
C GLN A 270 4.31 7.93 -28.94
N GLY A 271 5.22 6.96 -28.71
CA GLY A 271 4.91 5.54 -28.77
C GLY A 271 4.56 5.03 -30.18
N LEU A 272 4.96 5.73 -31.24
CA LEU A 272 4.54 5.46 -32.63
C LEU A 272 5.39 4.38 -33.33
N ALA A 273 5.86 3.37 -32.59
CA ALA A 273 6.82 2.39 -33.11
C ALA A 273 6.29 1.62 -34.34
N ALA A 274 7.14 1.50 -35.36
CA ALA A 274 7.05 0.39 -36.31
C ALA A 274 7.51 -0.91 -35.59
N PRO A 275 7.02 -2.10 -35.98
CA PRO A 275 7.40 -3.35 -35.31
C PRO A 275 8.92 -3.54 -35.38
N ALA A 276 9.57 -3.35 -34.23
CA ALA A 276 11.01 -3.56 -34.10
C ALA A 276 11.28 -5.06 -34.13
N ALA A 277 12.40 -5.45 -34.73
CA ALA A 277 12.88 -6.83 -34.61
C ALA A 277 13.19 -7.10 -33.13
N ALA A 278 12.63 -8.19 -32.58
CA ALA A 278 12.99 -8.66 -31.24
C ALA A 278 14.51 -8.83 -31.14
N ARG A 279 15.12 -8.16 -30.15
CA ARG A 279 16.55 -8.26 -29.81
C ARG A 279 16.68 -8.71 -28.36
N ALA A 280 17.67 -9.54 -28.09
CA ALA A 280 17.98 -10.01 -26.75
C ALA A 280 18.60 -8.89 -25.90
N CYS A 281 18.51 -9.01 -24.57
CA CYS A 281 19.00 -8.00 -23.64
C CYS A 281 20.48 -7.66 -23.81
N ALA A 282 21.29 -8.65 -24.18
CA ALA A 282 22.73 -8.51 -24.37
C ALA A 282 23.14 -8.01 -25.77
N GLU A 283 22.19 -7.79 -26.68
CA GLU A 283 22.51 -7.40 -28.05
C GLU A 283 22.90 -5.90 -28.14
N PRO A 284 24.00 -5.55 -28.83
CA PRO A 284 24.45 -4.16 -28.92
C PRO A 284 23.43 -3.18 -29.54
N LEU A 285 23.19 -2.08 -28.85
CA LEU A 285 22.36 -0.95 -29.24
C LEU A 285 23.22 0.04 -30.07
N GLY A 286 23.33 -0.14 -31.39
CA GLY A 286 24.01 0.85 -32.24
C GLY A 286 24.73 0.37 -33.52
N GLU A 287 24.66 -0.91 -33.89
CA GLU A 287 25.36 -1.39 -35.11
C GLU A 287 24.67 -1.01 -36.43
N ARG A 288 23.44 -0.50 -36.40
CA ARG A 288 22.76 -0.03 -37.62
C ARG A 288 23.15 1.42 -37.92
N ARG A 289 23.24 1.76 -39.21
CA ARG A 289 23.55 3.10 -39.70
C ARG A 289 22.43 4.09 -39.38
N GLY A 290 22.44 4.63 -38.17
CA GLY A 290 21.58 5.74 -37.74
C GLY A 290 21.45 5.82 -36.23
N PRO A 291 21.26 7.02 -35.65
CA PRO A 291 20.87 7.15 -34.26
C PRO A 291 19.51 6.48 -34.08
N THR A 292 19.46 5.41 -33.30
CA THR A 292 18.20 4.77 -32.94
C THR A 292 17.87 5.19 -31.51
N THR A 293 16.68 5.75 -31.28
CA THR A 293 16.19 5.85 -29.91
C THR A 293 15.58 4.50 -29.56
N VAL A 294 15.82 4.01 -28.35
CA VAL A 294 15.32 2.72 -27.90
C VAL A 294 14.67 2.82 -26.52
N ARG A 295 13.78 1.89 -26.22
CA ARG A 295 13.31 1.57 -24.87
C ARG A 295 13.68 0.13 -24.56
N CYS A 296 14.16 -0.11 -23.36
CA CYS A 296 14.53 -1.43 -22.87
C CYS A 296 13.45 -1.95 -21.94
N CYS A 297 13.13 -3.23 -22.05
CA CYS A 297 12.22 -3.87 -21.11
C CYS A 297 12.99 -4.25 -19.84
N CYS A 298 12.71 -3.56 -18.75
CA CYS A 298 13.37 -3.75 -17.46
C CYS A 298 12.40 -4.29 -16.41
N GLY A 299 12.88 -5.20 -15.56
CA GLY A 299 12.21 -5.67 -14.35
C GLY A 299 12.98 -6.72 -13.58
#